data_AF-A0A150FTP5-F1
#
_entry.id   AF-A0A150FTP5-F1
#
_cell.length_a   1.000
_cell.length_b   1.000
_cell.length_c   1.000
_cell.angle_alpha   90.00
_cell.angle_beta   90.00
_cell.angle_gamma   90.00
#
_symmetry.space_group_name_H-M   'P 1'
#
loop_
_entity.id
_entity.type
_entity.pdbx_description
1 polymer ?
#
loop_
_entity_poly.entity_id
_entity_poly.type
_entity_poly.pdbx_seq_one_letter_code
_entity_poly.pdbx_strand_id
1 'polypeptide(L)'
;MSHVASGPSSMMARLLRALPSQQTDEEAALGDPLPGHTIVLRYASGRFRGQLNMINQQQEEGAAPDLLRGRPILRVLLGSAEELASARAAIKFAYTGEVQADSIREALGVLRQAAHLQVEGCAAACLERIKTLLPQAQGAAGNAPVVPPVLELYACERLWPEAVEEPRFASVLEAAKPLLVSHFGDTLAALNRPVLREQLLTLPAVALEALLESDDSGTDTEDSIMLLLATWMHENRGRTDSAARERLCRLVRLVQLSRQYATFVLPLLAADFACRRRKRVRCRRI
;
A
#
# COMPACT_ATOMS: atom_id res chain seq x y z
N MET A 1 36.45 56.60 14.34
CA MET A 1 37.24 55.35 14.42
C MET A 1 37.21 54.92 15.88
N SER A 2 36.76 53.78 16.34
CA SER A 2 36.02 52.64 15.81
C SER A 2 35.58 51.86 17.07
N HIS A 3 34.35 51.35 17.10
CA HIS A 3 33.80 50.26 17.92
C HIS A 3 34.12 50.21 19.45
N VAL A 4 33.17 50.53 20.36
CA VAL A 4 31.91 49.83 20.73
C VAL A 4 32.20 48.46 21.39
N ALA A 5 32.22 48.40 22.73
CA ALA A 5 31.15 47.93 23.65
C ALA A 5 31.01 46.39 23.67
N SER A 6 30.72 45.67 24.75
CA SER A 6 29.93 45.95 25.95
C SER A 6 30.16 44.77 26.93
N GLY A 7 30.27 45.04 28.24
CA GLY A 7 29.91 44.03 29.26
C GLY A 7 28.38 43.91 29.39
N PRO A 8 27.80 43.51 30.53
CA PRO A 8 28.35 42.83 31.71
C PRO A 8 27.40 41.72 32.28
N SER A 9 27.82 41.13 33.41
CA SER A 9 27.02 40.78 34.60
C SER A 9 25.84 39.78 34.61
N SER A 10 25.84 39.06 35.75
CA SER A 10 24.70 38.68 36.62
C SER A 10 24.33 37.19 36.55
N MET A 11 24.68 36.35 37.55
CA MET A 11 24.13 36.24 38.92
C MET A 11 22.73 35.59 38.96
N MET A 12 22.58 34.60 39.85
CA MET A 12 21.31 33.99 40.35
C MET A 12 20.59 33.06 39.37
N ALA A 13 19.86 32.01 39.77
CA ALA A 13 19.63 31.29 41.02
C ALA A 13 18.81 30.03 40.64
N ARG A 14 18.80 29.02 41.50
CA ARG A 14 17.93 27.83 41.46
C ARG A 14 16.47 28.18 41.16
N LEU A 15 15.83 27.41 40.27
CA LEU A 15 14.43 27.00 40.46
C LEU A 15 14.07 25.81 39.55
N LEU A 16 13.56 24.79 40.23
CA LEU A 16 12.82 23.63 39.74
C LEU A 16 11.96 23.92 38.50
N ARG A 17 12.05 23.06 37.47
CA ARG A 17 10.89 22.70 36.64
C ARG A 17 11.03 21.30 36.07
N ALA A 18 10.22 20.42 36.66
CA ALA A 18 9.56 19.25 36.10
C ALA A 18 10.03 18.78 34.71
N LEU A 19 10.64 17.59 34.69
CA LEU A 19 10.53 16.66 33.56
C LEU A 19 9.04 16.34 33.35
N PRO A 20 8.48 16.49 32.14
CA PRO A 20 7.29 15.77 31.78
C PRO A 20 7.69 14.47 31.09
N SER A 21 7.31 13.38 31.74
CA SER A 21 6.71 12.20 31.11
C SER A 21 7.63 11.35 30.24
N GLN A 22 8.33 10.42 30.90
CA GLN A 22 8.53 9.10 30.31
C GLN A 22 7.14 8.50 30.01
N GLN A 23 6.67 8.66 28.77
CA GLN A 23 5.69 7.73 28.23
C GLN A 23 6.47 6.45 27.93
N THR A 24 6.44 5.53 28.89
CA THR A 24 6.60 4.11 28.61
C THR A 24 5.45 3.71 27.71
N ASP A 25 5.64 3.77 26.39
CA ASP A 25 4.91 2.90 25.48
C ASP A 25 5.32 1.48 25.88
N GLU A 26 4.53 0.84 26.73
CA GLU A 26 4.68 -0.59 27.00
C GLU A 26 4.61 -1.30 25.65
N GLU A 27 5.66 -2.07 25.31
CA GLU A 27 5.62 -3.11 24.29
C GLU A 27 4.53 -4.12 24.70
N ALA A 28 3.27 -3.78 24.44
CA ALA A 28 2.13 -4.62 24.78
C ALA A 28 2.24 -5.89 23.94
N ALA A 29 2.46 -7.03 24.60
CA ALA A 29 2.48 -8.32 23.94
C ALA A 29 1.12 -8.57 23.27
N LEU A 30 1.13 -8.69 21.95
CA LEU A 30 -0.07 -8.93 21.15
C LEU A 30 -0.31 -10.44 20.97
N GLY A 31 -1.31 -10.94 21.70
CA GLY A 31 -1.77 -12.34 21.64
C GLY A 31 -0.88 -13.34 22.38
N ASP A 32 -1.29 -14.60 22.37
CA ASP A 32 -0.58 -15.67 23.10
C ASP A 32 0.71 -16.09 22.41
N PRO A 33 1.78 -16.38 23.19
CA PRO A 33 3.04 -16.87 22.63
C PRO A 33 2.84 -18.21 21.91
N LEU A 34 3.46 -18.32 20.74
CA LEU A 34 3.36 -19.51 19.90
C LEU A 34 4.51 -20.47 20.19
N PRO A 35 4.23 -21.75 20.50
CA PRO A 35 5.30 -22.74 20.57
C PRO A 35 5.89 -22.96 19.17
N GLY A 36 7.20 -23.03 19.09
CA GLY A 36 7.93 -23.25 17.84
C GLY A 36 9.19 -24.08 18.06
N HIS A 37 9.66 -24.69 16.98
CA HIS A 37 10.87 -25.49 16.92
C HIS A 37 12.03 -24.61 16.44
N THR A 38 13.06 -24.51 17.28
CA THR A 38 14.28 -23.73 16.99
C THR A 38 14.91 -24.12 15.66
N ILE A 39 14.92 -25.42 15.34
CA ILE A 39 15.48 -25.92 14.08
C ILE A 39 14.73 -25.34 12.87
N VAL A 40 13.40 -25.40 12.86
CA VAL A 40 12.58 -24.90 11.75
C VAL A 40 12.76 -23.39 11.59
N LEU A 41 12.58 -22.64 12.69
CA LEU A 41 12.63 -21.18 12.64
C LEU A 41 14.03 -20.65 12.26
N ARG A 42 15.10 -21.32 12.69
CA ARG A 42 16.49 -20.95 12.36
C ARG A 42 16.80 -21.11 10.86
N TYR A 43 16.27 -22.15 10.23
CA TYR A 43 16.56 -22.41 8.81
C TYR A 43 15.57 -21.70 7.88
N ALA A 44 14.34 -21.47 8.31
CA ALA A 44 13.32 -20.83 7.48
C ALA A 44 13.39 -19.30 7.47
N SER A 45 13.98 -18.67 8.51
CA SER A 45 14.00 -17.21 8.68
C SER A 45 15.37 -16.68 9.06
N GLY A 46 15.88 -15.74 8.25
CA GLY A 46 17.10 -15.00 8.54
C GLY A 46 17.02 -14.20 9.84
N ARG A 47 15.85 -13.61 10.12
CA ARG A 47 15.61 -12.80 11.33
C ARG A 47 15.60 -13.66 12.60
N PHE A 48 14.91 -14.80 12.60
CA PHE A 48 14.91 -15.70 13.76
C PHE A 48 16.29 -16.32 13.98
N ARG A 49 17.02 -16.65 12.93
CA ARG A 49 18.42 -17.07 13.02
C ARG A 49 19.28 -16.00 13.72
N GLY A 50 19.11 -14.73 13.34
CA GLY A 50 19.80 -13.61 13.99
C GLY A 50 19.48 -13.50 15.47
N GLN A 51 18.19 -13.54 15.85
CA GLN A 51 17.78 -13.48 17.25
C GLN A 51 18.31 -14.65 18.09
N LEU A 52 18.26 -15.87 17.55
CA LEU A 52 18.81 -17.04 18.24
C LEU A 52 20.32 -16.93 18.46
N ASN A 53 21.07 -16.42 17.48
CA ASN A 53 22.50 -16.18 17.63
C ASN A 53 22.79 -15.12 18.72
N MET A 54 22.00 -14.04 18.78
CA MET A 54 22.12 -13.01 19.82
C MET A 54 21.85 -13.57 21.22
N ILE A 55 20.81 -14.40 21.37
CA ILE A 55 20.48 -15.05 22.65
C ILE A 55 21.61 -15.98 23.11
N ASN A 56 22.18 -16.75 22.19
CA ASN A 56 23.32 -17.62 22.50
C ASN A 56 24.55 -16.81 22.93
N GLN A 57 24.84 -15.70 22.24
CA GLN A 57 25.96 -14.83 22.59
C GLN A 57 25.77 -14.19 23.98
N GLN A 58 24.55 -13.75 24.32
CA GLN A 58 24.23 -13.23 25.65
C GLN A 58 24.45 -14.26 26.76
N GLN A 59 24.17 -15.54 26.50
CA GLN A 59 24.44 -16.62 27.45
C GLN A 59 25.94 -16.83 27.67
N GLU A 60 26.74 -16.75 26.60
CA GLU A 60 28.20 -16.88 26.68
C GLU A 60 28.83 -15.68 27.42
N GLU A 61 28.29 -14.48 27.23
CA GLU A 61 28.74 -13.23 27.87
C GLU A 61 28.21 -13.06 29.31
N GLY A 62 27.43 -14.01 29.83
CA GLY A 62 26.88 -13.97 31.19
C GLY A 62 25.77 -12.92 31.40
N ALA A 63 25.20 -12.38 30.33
CA ALA A 63 24.01 -11.53 30.39
C ALA A 63 22.74 -12.39 30.63
N ALA A 64 21.65 -11.75 31.04
CA ALA A 64 20.36 -12.42 31.21
C ALA A 64 19.59 -12.46 29.88
N PRO A 65 19.60 -13.59 29.13
CA PRO A 65 18.81 -13.74 27.90
C PRO A 65 17.31 -13.77 28.19
N ASP A 66 16.52 -13.42 27.17
CA ASP A 66 15.07 -13.51 27.23
C ASP A 66 14.61 -14.97 27.12
N LEU A 67 14.39 -15.60 28.27
CA LEU A 67 14.02 -17.01 28.40
C LEU A 67 12.68 -17.16 29.11
N LEU A 68 11.77 -17.95 28.54
CA LEU A 68 10.55 -18.40 29.21
C LEU A 68 10.72 -19.85 29.62
N ARG A 69 10.77 -20.12 30.94
CA ARG A 69 10.96 -21.48 31.48
C ARG A 69 12.19 -22.19 30.89
N GLY A 70 13.30 -21.45 30.73
CA GLY A 70 14.56 -21.95 30.18
C GLY A 70 14.57 -22.12 28.65
N ARG A 71 13.56 -21.63 27.93
CA ARG A 71 13.49 -21.69 26.46
C ARG A 71 13.64 -20.29 25.85
N PRO A 72 14.33 -20.14 24.71
CA PRO A 72 14.48 -18.85 24.05
C PRO A 72 13.14 -18.28 23.62
N ILE A 73 12.92 -16.99 23.90
CA ILE A 73 11.76 -16.23 23.41
C ILE A 73 12.21 -15.45 22.17
N LEU A 74 11.53 -15.69 21.05
CA LEU A 74 11.73 -14.94 19.82
C LEU A 74 10.64 -13.89 19.68
N ARG A 75 11.02 -12.62 19.54
CA ARG A 75 10.08 -11.50 19.47
C ARG A 75 9.86 -11.07 18.03
N VAL A 76 8.59 -10.92 17.66
CA VAL A 76 8.18 -10.37 16.37
C VAL A 76 7.62 -8.98 16.61
N LEU A 77 8.22 -7.96 16.00
CA LEU A 77 7.73 -6.60 16.07
C LEU A 77 6.62 -6.43 15.03
N LEU A 78 5.45 -5.99 15.48
CA LEU A 78 4.31 -5.71 14.63
C LEU A 78 4.08 -4.19 14.60
N GLY A 79 3.72 -3.66 13.43
CA GLY A 79 3.34 -2.25 13.29
C GLY A 79 1.92 -1.97 13.77
N SER A 80 1.07 -3.01 13.87
CA SER A 80 -0.31 -2.91 14.35
C SER A 80 -0.87 -4.28 14.76
N ALA A 81 -2.00 -4.29 15.46
CA ALA A 81 -2.69 -5.52 15.83
C ALA A 81 -3.22 -6.32 14.62
N GLU A 82 -3.53 -5.65 13.50
CA GLU A 82 -4.03 -6.29 12.27
C GLU A 82 -2.97 -7.20 11.63
N GLU A 83 -1.69 -6.91 11.85
CA GLU A 83 -0.57 -7.69 11.30
C GLU A 83 -0.39 -9.05 11.99
N LEU A 84 -1.02 -9.26 13.16
CA LEU A 84 -0.87 -10.49 13.93
C LEU A 84 -1.24 -11.72 13.09
N ALA A 85 -2.36 -11.67 12.38
CA ALA A 85 -2.82 -12.79 11.56
C ALA A 85 -1.84 -13.10 10.42
N SER A 86 -1.35 -12.06 9.75
CA SER A 86 -0.36 -12.20 8.67
C SER A 86 1.00 -12.71 9.16
N ALA A 87 1.47 -12.24 10.33
CA ALA A 87 2.70 -12.72 10.94
C ALA A 87 2.58 -14.19 11.35
N ARG A 88 1.43 -14.59 11.92
CA ARG A 88 1.13 -15.99 12.23
C ARG A 88 1.13 -16.87 10.99
N ALA A 89 0.52 -16.41 9.90
CA ALA A 89 0.50 -17.14 8.64
C ALA A 89 1.91 -17.26 8.02
N ALA A 90 2.74 -16.21 8.08
CA ALA A 90 4.13 -16.27 7.64
C ALA A 90 4.98 -17.25 8.49
N ILE A 91 4.77 -17.29 9.80
CA ILE A 91 5.42 -18.28 10.68
C ILE A 91 4.91 -19.69 10.37
N LYS A 92 3.62 -19.87 10.13
CA LYS A 92 3.03 -21.16 9.76
C LYS A 92 3.60 -21.67 8.43
N PHE A 93 3.83 -20.79 7.46
CA PHE A 93 4.49 -21.13 6.20
C PHE A 93 5.86 -21.79 6.42
N ALA A 94 6.64 -21.38 7.42
CA ALA A 94 7.91 -22.02 7.74
C ALA A 94 7.77 -23.52 8.09
N TYR A 95 6.59 -23.96 8.51
CA TYR A 95 6.29 -25.37 8.82
C TYR A 95 5.59 -26.09 7.67
N THR A 96 4.71 -25.41 6.93
CA THR A 96 3.84 -26.05 5.93
C THR A 96 4.34 -25.91 4.51
N GLY A 97 5.14 -24.88 4.22
CA GLY A 97 5.49 -24.48 2.85
C GLY A 97 4.31 -23.91 2.05
N GLU A 98 3.16 -23.66 2.70
CA GLU A 98 1.93 -23.21 2.05
C GLU A 98 1.39 -21.93 2.66
N VAL A 99 0.98 -20.99 1.79
CA VAL A 99 0.37 -19.71 2.19
C VAL A 99 -1.14 -19.88 2.32
N GLN A 100 -1.64 -19.80 3.55
CA GLN A 100 -3.07 -19.85 3.85
C GLN A 100 -3.61 -18.42 3.85
N ALA A 101 -4.07 -17.98 2.68
CA ALA A 101 -4.74 -16.70 2.48
C ALA A 101 -5.97 -16.92 1.58
N ASP A 102 -7.11 -16.41 2.03
CA ASP A 102 -8.41 -16.54 1.36
C ASP A 102 -8.74 -15.29 0.54
N SER A 103 -8.06 -14.18 0.82
CA SER A 103 -8.19 -12.91 0.10
C SER A 103 -6.85 -12.37 -0.40
N ILE A 104 -6.90 -11.44 -1.36
CA ILE A 104 -5.69 -10.78 -1.86
C ILE A 104 -5.07 -9.92 -0.77
N ARG A 105 -5.89 -9.23 0.04
CA ARG A 105 -5.42 -8.43 1.16
C ARG A 105 -4.62 -9.26 2.17
N GLU A 106 -5.12 -10.44 2.52
CA GLU A 106 -4.41 -11.36 3.41
C GLU A 106 -3.08 -11.80 2.79
N ALA A 107 -3.07 -12.21 1.52
CA ALA A 107 -1.86 -12.65 0.84
C ALA A 107 -0.79 -11.54 0.78
N LEU A 108 -1.18 -10.28 0.52
CA LEU A 108 -0.29 -9.12 0.58
C LEU A 108 0.20 -8.82 2.01
N GLY A 109 -0.67 -9.00 3.01
CA GLY A 109 -0.28 -8.89 4.42
C GLY A 109 0.78 -9.92 4.79
N VAL A 110 0.60 -11.19 4.38
CA VAL A 110 1.57 -12.27 4.60
C VAL A 110 2.87 -11.98 3.86
N LEU A 111 2.81 -11.52 2.60
CA LEU A 111 3.98 -11.12 1.83
C LEU A 111 4.84 -10.09 2.59
N ARG A 112 4.21 -9.01 3.09
CA ARG A 112 4.91 -7.97 3.86
C ARG A 112 5.52 -8.51 5.15
N GLN A 113 4.78 -9.34 5.90
CA GLN A 113 5.30 -9.94 7.13
C GLN A 113 6.42 -10.95 6.84
N ALA A 114 6.33 -11.70 5.75
CA ALA A 114 7.36 -12.63 5.31
C ALA A 114 8.65 -11.90 4.93
N ALA A 115 8.56 -10.76 4.24
CA ALA A 115 9.71 -9.90 3.96
C ALA A 115 10.33 -9.37 5.27
N HIS A 116 9.51 -8.86 6.19
CA HIS A 116 9.97 -8.35 7.50
C HIS A 116 10.68 -9.43 8.34
N LEU A 117 10.12 -10.63 8.36
CA LEU A 117 10.66 -11.80 9.06
C LEU A 117 11.77 -12.49 8.27
N GLN A 118 12.02 -12.10 7.02
CA GLN A 118 12.96 -12.75 6.11
C GLN A 118 12.71 -14.26 5.98
N VAL A 119 11.44 -14.65 5.80
CA VAL A 119 11.06 -16.06 5.60
C VAL A 119 11.33 -16.46 4.16
N GLU A 120 12.24 -17.39 3.96
CA GLU A 120 12.68 -17.81 2.63
C GLU A 120 11.55 -18.50 1.86
N GLY A 121 11.40 -18.18 0.57
CA GLY A 121 10.40 -18.77 -0.33
C GLY A 121 8.95 -18.30 -0.13
N CYS A 122 8.61 -17.71 1.02
CA CYS A 122 7.24 -17.29 1.33
C CYS A 122 6.73 -16.19 0.38
N ALA A 123 7.60 -15.23 0.01
CA ALA A 123 7.23 -14.16 -0.91
C ALA A 123 6.77 -14.70 -2.28
N ALA A 124 7.52 -15.65 -2.85
CA ALA A 124 7.16 -16.27 -4.12
C ALA A 124 5.83 -17.03 -4.04
N ALA A 125 5.62 -17.77 -2.95
CA ALA A 125 4.36 -18.48 -2.72
C ALA A 125 3.16 -17.53 -2.55
N CYS A 126 3.35 -16.38 -1.91
CA CYS A 126 2.29 -15.36 -1.78
C CYS A 126 1.91 -14.78 -3.15
N LEU A 127 2.90 -14.45 -3.99
CA LEU A 127 2.65 -13.90 -5.32
C LEU A 127 1.93 -14.90 -6.23
N GLU A 128 2.32 -16.17 -6.21
CA GLU A 128 1.62 -17.23 -6.94
C GLU A 128 0.20 -17.43 -6.39
N ARG A 129 0.01 -17.39 -5.06
CA ARG A 129 -1.33 -17.42 -4.46
C ARG A 129 -2.20 -16.27 -4.96
N ILE A 130 -1.69 -15.04 -5.02
CA ILE A 130 -2.42 -13.88 -5.55
C ILE A 130 -2.83 -14.14 -7.02
N LYS A 131 -1.91 -14.63 -7.87
CA LYS A 131 -2.24 -14.99 -9.25
C LYS A 131 -3.35 -16.03 -9.35
N THR A 132 -3.39 -17.01 -8.44
CA THR A 132 -4.46 -18.01 -8.41
C THR A 132 -5.82 -17.42 -7.99
N LEU A 133 -5.83 -16.41 -7.11
CA LEU A 133 -7.05 -15.77 -6.62
C LEU A 133 -7.66 -14.78 -7.63
N LEU A 134 -6.82 -14.10 -8.42
CA LEU A 134 -7.25 -13.08 -9.39
C LEU A 134 -8.37 -13.53 -10.35
N PRO A 135 -8.29 -14.69 -11.02
CA PRO A 135 -9.34 -15.12 -11.97
C PRO A 135 -10.58 -15.74 -11.30
N GLN A 136 -10.54 -16.10 -10.01
CA GLN A 136 -11.56 -16.94 -9.38
C GLN A 136 -12.94 -16.27 -9.21
N ALA A 137 -13.02 -14.94 -9.29
CA ALA A 137 -14.30 -14.24 -9.14
C ALA A 137 -15.10 -14.07 -10.45
N GLN A 138 -14.55 -14.45 -11.60
CA GLN A 138 -15.31 -14.37 -12.87
C GLN A 138 -16.39 -15.46 -12.97
N GLY A 139 -16.37 -16.49 -12.11
CA GLY A 139 -17.28 -17.64 -12.17
C GLY A 139 -18.24 -17.86 -11.00
N ALA A 140 -18.11 -17.12 -9.89
CA ALA A 140 -18.93 -17.37 -8.69
C ALA A 140 -20.20 -16.50 -8.67
N ALA A 141 -21.23 -16.96 -9.39
CA ALA A 141 -22.59 -16.45 -9.26
C ALA A 141 -23.16 -16.82 -7.88
N GLY A 142 -22.90 -16.00 -6.86
CA GLY A 142 -23.34 -16.25 -5.49
C GLY A 142 -23.49 -14.98 -4.65
N ASN A 143 -24.64 -14.32 -4.77
CA ASN A 143 -25.41 -13.52 -3.78
C ASN A 143 -24.76 -12.61 -2.71
N ALA A 144 -23.46 -12.30 -2.75
CA ALA A 144 -22.87 -11.22 -1.95
C ALA A 144 -22.21 -10.18 -2.86
N PRO A 145 -22.20 -8.88 -2.49
CA PRO A 145 -21.43 -7.87 -3.19
C PRO A 145 -19.94 -8.09 -2.88
N VAL A 146 -19.35 -9.14 -3.45
CA VAL A 146 -17.93 -9.42 -3.34
C VAL A 146 -17.22 -8.46 -4.28
N VAL A 147 -16.38 -7.59 -3.73
CA VAL A 147 -15.49 -6.74 -4.54
C VAL A 147 -14.64 -7.67 -5.41
N PRO A 148 -14.61 -7.47 -6.73
CA PRO A 148 -13.76 -8.27 -7.60
C PRO A 148 -12.31 -8.29 -7.10
N PRO A 149 -11.62 -9.44 -7.06
CA PRO A 149 -10.26 -9.58 -6.58
C PRO A 149 -9.29 -8.61 -7.27
N VAL A 150 -9.49 -8.35 -8.57
CA VAL A 150 -8.68 -7.35 -9.29
C VAL A 150 -8.83 -5.95 -8.67
N LEU A 151 -10.04 -5.53 -8.25
CA LEU A 151 -10.25 -4.25 -7.58
C LEU A 151 -9.67 -4.26 -6.16
N GLU A 152 -9.75 -5.40 -5.46
CA GLU A 152 -9.13 -5.57 -4.13
C GLU A 152 -7.61 -5.39 -4.18
N LEU A 153 -6.95 -5.94 -5.21
CA LEU A 153 -5.51 -5.80 -5.44
C LEU A 153 -5.09 -4.33 -5.49
N TYR A 154 -5.79 -3.53 -6.30
CA TYR A 154 -5.52 -2.10 -6.42
C TYR A 154 -5.94 -1.31 -5.18
N ALA A 155 -7.06 -1.66 -4.53
CA ALA A 155 -7.46 -1.02 -3.27
C ALA A 155 -6.38 -1.19 -2.17
N CYS A 156 -5.58 -2.25 -2.24
CA CYS A 156 -4.48 -2.54 -1.34
C CYS A 156 -3.12 -1.99 -1.80
N GLU A 157 -3.07 -0.92 -2.62
CA GLU A 157 -1.83 -0.27 -3.10
C GLU A 157 -0.80 -0.02 -1.99
N ARG A 158 -1.25 0.35 -0.78
CA ARG A 158 -0.38 0.60 0.37
C ARG A 158 0.37 -0.62 0.91
N LEU A 159 -0.07 -1.82 0.53
CA LEU A 159 0.52 -3.10 0.93
C LEU A 159 1.41 -3.67 -0.17
N TRP A 160 1.55 -3.00 -1.31
CA TRP A 160 2.39 -3.49 -2.40
C TRP A 160 3.87 -3.44 -2.00
N PRO A 161 4.66 -4.46 -2.38
CA PRO A 161 6.10 -4.45 -2.16
C PRO A 161 6.74 -3.31 -2.96
N GLU A 162 7.84 -2.76 -2.47
CA GLU A 162 8.55 -1.72 -3.22
C GLU A 162 9.11 -2.34 -4.52
N ALA A 163 9.01 -1.60 -5.63
CA ALA A 163 9.35 -2.13 -6.96
C ALA A 163 10.82 -2.60 -7.10
N VAL A 164 11.70 -2.13 -6.22
CA VAL A 164 13.11 -2.55 -6.16
C VAL A 164 13.24 -3.94 -5.51
N GLU A 165 12.31 -4.31 -4.64
CA GLU A 165 12.40 -5.50 -3.81
C GLU A 165 11.93 -6.75 -4.57
N GLU A 166 10.92 -6.65 -5.45
CA GLU A 166 10.30 -7.83 -6.05
C GLU A 166 9.83 -7.63 -7.51
N PRO A 167 10.68 -7.88 -8.53
CA PRO A 167 10.27 -7.83 -9.94
C PRO A 167 9.17 -8.85 -10.28
N ARG A 168 9.01 -9.87 -9.45
CA ARG A 168 7.92 -10.85 -9.56
C ARG A 168 6.54 -10.21 -9.32
N PHE A 169 6.45 -9.15 -8.50
CA PHE A 169 5.19 -8.45 -8.30
C PHE A 169 4.73 -7.73 -9.57
N ALA A 170 5.65 -7.22 -10.39
CA ALA A 170 5.30 -6.66 -11.70
C ALA A 170 4.56 -7.69 -12.59
N SER A 171 4.95 -8.97 -12.53
CA SER A 171 4.24 -10.03 -13.26
C SER A 171 2.79 -10.25 -12.78
N VAL A 172 2.51 -9.96 -11.50
CA VAL A 172 1.15 -10.00 -10.95
C VAL A 172 0.33 -8.83 -11.49
N LEU A 173 0.91 -7.63 -11.54
CA LEU A 173 0.24 -6.46 -12.10
C LEU A 173 -0.04 -6.64 -13.59
N GLU A 174 0.91 -7.16 -14.37
CA GLU A 174 0.70 -7.48 -15.78
C GLU A 174 -0.41 -8.53 -15.99
N ALA A 175 -0.51 -9.53 -15.12
CA ALA A 175 -1.61 -10.50 -15.17
C ALA A 175 -2.96 -9.89 -14.73
N ALA A 176 -2.94 -8.87 -13.87
CA ALA A 176 -4.15 -8.19 -13.37
C ALA A 176 -4.71 -7.17 -14.38
N LYS A 177 -3.87 -6.53 -15.19
CA LYS A 177 -4.26 -5.56 -16.22
C LYS A 177 -5.43 -6.04 -17.12
N PRO A 178 -5.36 -7.19 -17.81
CA PRO A 178 -6.45 -7.63 -18.68
C PRO A 178 -7.74 -7.94 -17.92
N LEU A 179 -7.65 -8.37 -16.66
CA LEU A 179 -8.82 -8.60 -15.81
C LEU A 179 -9.49 -7.28 -15.41
N LEU A 180 -8.69 -6.23 -15.17
CA LEU A 180 -9.19 -4.89 -14.87
C LEU A 180 -9.93 -4.29 -16.07
N VAL A 181 -9.31 -4.37 -17.25
CA VAL A 181 -9.89 -3.90 -18.52
C VAL A 181 -11.18 -4.67 -18.81
N SER A 182 -11.17 -6.00 -18.66
CA SER A 182 -12.36 -6.83 -18.86
C SER A 182 -13.50 -6.51 -17.86
N HIS A 183 -13.18 -6.11 -16.63
CA HIS A 183 -14.18 -5.76 -15.61
C HIS A 183 -14.92 -4.46 -15.94
N PHE A 184 -14.21 -3.42 -16.37
CA PHE A 184 -14.82 -2.14 -16.74
C PHE A 184 -15.40 -2.15 -18.16
N GLY A 185 -14.79 -2.93 -19.06
CA GLY A 185 -15.18 -3.02 -20.46
C GLY A 185 -14.97 -1.68 -21.17
N ASP A 186 -16.04 -1.19 -21.81
CA ASP A 186 -16.06 0.11 -22.51
C ASP A 186 -16.15 1.29 -21.51
N THR A 187 -15.42 2.37 -21.81
CA THR A 187 -15.33 3.57 -20.98
C THR A 187 -16.70 4.20 -20.71
N LEU A 188 -17.58 4.29 -21.71
CA LEU A 188 -18.93 4.83 -21.54
C LEU A 188 -19.82 3.88 -20.74
N ALA A 189 -19.66 2.56 -20.91
CA ALA A 189 -20.37 1.58 -20.09
C ALA A 189 -19.99 1.71 -18.60
N ALA A 190 -18.71 1.90 -18.32
CA ALA A 190 -18.20 2.14 -16.96
C ALA A 190 -18.77 3.43 -16.34
N LEU A 191 -18.89 4.51 -17.12
CA LEU A 191 -19.42 5.79 -16.64
C LEU A 191 -20.95 5.83 -16.47
N ASN A 192 -21.69 5.07 -17.30
CA ASN A 192 -23.15 5.07 -17.30
C ASN A 192 -23.77 4.07 -16.33
N ARG A 193 -23.05 3.00 -15.96
CA ARG A 193 -23.54 2.03 -14.96
C ARG A 193 -23.19 2.51 -13.54
N PRO A 194 -24.15 2.64 -12.62
CA PRO A 194 -23.90 3.26 -11.30
C PRO A 194 -22.85 2.50 -10.48
N VAL A 195 -22.92 1.15 -10.48
CA VAL A 195 -21.99 0.30 -9.73
C VAL A 195 -20.57 0.41 -10.26
N LEU A 196 -20.38 0.33 -11.59
CA LEU A 196 -19.06 0.46 -12.21
C LEU A 196 -18.51 1.88 -12.05
N ARG A 197 -19.37 2.90 -12.15
CA ARG A 197 -18.98 4.29 -11.93
C ARG A 197 -18.49 4.51 -10.51
N GLU A 198 -19.20 3.99 -9.51
CA GLU A 198 -18.77 4.08 -8.11
C GLU A 198 -17.41 3.39 -7.92
N GLN A 199 -17.27 2.15 -8.41
CA GLN A 199 -16.02 1.41 -8.35
C GLN A 199 -14.87 2.15 -9.04
N LEU A 200 -15.10 2.68 -10.25
CA LEU A 200 -14.15 3.48 -11.01
C LEU A 200 -13.70 4.73 -10.22
N LEU A 201 -14.62 5.44 -9.59
CA LEU A 201 -14.31 6.63 -8.79
C LEU A 201 -13.57 6.30 -7.49
N THR A 202 -13.69 5.07 -6.97
CA THR A 202 -12.89 4.62 -5.82
C THR A 202 -11.48 4.15 -6.16
N LEU A 203 -11.18 3.92 -7.45
CA LEU A 203 -9.88 3.42 -7.88
C LEU A 203 -8.73 4.37 -7.50
N PRO A 204 -7.58 3.83 -7.08
CA PRO A 204 -6.36 4.61 -6.98
C PRO A 204 -5.84 5.04 -8.36
N ALA A 205 -4.95 6.03 -8.37
CA ALA A 205 -4.36 6.56 -9.60
C ALA A 205 -3.65 5.47 -10.41
N VAL A 206 -2.95 4.54 -9.74
CA VAL A 206 -2.18 3.48 -10.41
C VAL A 206 -3.08 2.50 -11.16
N ALA A 207 -4.26 2.19 -10.63
CA ALA A 207 -5.24 1.35 -11.34
C ALA A 207 -5.78 2.06 -12.58
N LEU A 208 -6.02 3.37 -12.48
CA LEU A 208 -6.46 4.16 -13.60
C LEU A 208 -5.37 4.31 -14.67
N GLU A 209 -4.10 4.46 -14.28
CA GLU A 209 -2.96 4.43 -15.20
C GLU A 209 -2.93 3.09 -15.96
N ALA A 210 -3.08 1.96 -15.27
CA ALA A 210 -3.13 0.63 -15.88
C ALA A 210 -4.32 0.44 -16.84
N LEU A 211 -5.49 1.01 -16.52
CA LEU A 211 -6.66 0.98 -17.40
C LEU A 211 -6.44 1.81 -18.67
N LEU A 212 -5.83 3.00 -18.53
CA LEU A 212 -5.58 3.94 -19.64
C LEU A 212 -4.39 3.54 -20.53
N GLU A 213 -3.45 2.74 -20.01
CA GLU A 213 -2.31 2.21 -20.78
C GLU A 213 -2.72 1.06 -21.71
N SER A 214 -3.85 0.40 -21.45
CA SER A 214 -4.34 -0.69 -22.30
C SER A 214 -4.92 -0.15 -23.61
N ASP A 215 -4.41 -0.63 -24.75
CA ASP A 215 -4.97 -0.35 -26.08
C ASP A 215 -6.17 -1.25 -26.44
N ASP A 216 -6.62 -2.14 -25.54
CA ASP A 216 -7.64 -3.17 -25.83
C ASP A 216 -9.09 -2.66 -25.84
N SER A 217 -9.30 -1.33 -25.75
CA SER A 217 -10.62 -0.71 -25.78
C SER A 217 -11.15 -0.55 -27.22
N GLY A 218 -11.73 -1.62 -27.77
CA GLY A 218 -12.19 -1.65 -29.17
C GLY A 218 -13.28 -0.64 -29.58
N THR A 219 -13.89 0.08 -28.63
CA THR A 219 -14.98 1.05 -28.87
C THR A 219 -14.75 2.43 -28.28
N ASP A 220 -13.66 2.61 -27.51
CA ASP A 220 -13.42 3.88 -26.83
C ASP A 220 -12.79 4.89 -27.80
N THR A 221 -13.28 6.12 -27.70
CA THR A 221 -12.64 7.27 -28.34
C THR A 221 -11.87 8.07 -27.29
N GLU A 222 -10.82 8.78 -27.68
CA GLU A 222 -10.09 9.64 -26.74
C GLU A 222 -11.00 10.70 -26.08
N ASP A 223 -12.11 11.07 -26.73
CA ASP A 223 -13.14 11.95 -26.14
C ASP A 223 -13.79 11.31 -24.90
N SER A 224 -14.12 10.01 -24.98
CA SER A 224 -14.69 9.23 -23.89
C SER A 224 -13.67 8.99 -22.77
N ILE A 225 -12.42 8.69 -23.14
CA ILE A 225 -11.30 8.53 -22.20
C ILE A 225 -11.03 9.84 -21.45
N MET A 226 -11.02 10.97 -22.16
CA MET A 226 -10.85 12.29 -21.56
C MET A 226 -12.00 12.65 -20.62
N LEU A 227 -13.25 12.30 -20.99
CA LEU A 227 -14.40 12.47 -20.11
C LEU A 227 -14.28 11.62 -18.83
N LEU A 228 -13.85 10.36 -18.96
CA LEU A 228 -13.60 9.46 -17.84
C LEU A 228 -12.55 10.06 -16.90
N LEU A 229 -11.41 10.47 -17.45
CA LEU A 229 -10.32 11.07 -16.68
C LEU A 229 -10.78 12.35 -15.99
N ALA A 230 -11.51 13.22 -16.69
CA ALA A 230 -12.06 14.45 -16.11
C ALA A 230 -13.02 14.16 -14.95
N THR A 231 -13.88 13.15 -15.11
CA THR A 231 -14.84 12.72 -14.09
C THR A 231 -14.12 12.15 -12.87
N TRP A 232 -13.12 11.29 -13.06
CA TRP A 232 -12.34 10.74 -11.95
C TRP A 232 -11.51 11.82 -11.24
N MET A 233 -10.86 12.72 -11.99
CA MET A 233 -10.10 13.82 -11.43
C MET A 233 -10.97 14.80 -10.63
N HIS A 234 -12.25 14.94 -11.00
CA HIS A 234 -13.19 15.77 -10.26
C HIS A 234 -13.30 15.35 -8.79
N GLU A 235 -13.44 14.05 -8.56
CA GLU A 235 -13.63 13.46 -7.23
C GLU A 235 -12.30 13.25 -6.50
N ASN A 236 -11.26 12.78 -7.20
CA ASN A 236 -10.02 12.31 -6.56
C ASN A 236 -8.90 13.36 -6.43
N ARG A 237 -9.09 14.60 -6.92
CA ARG A 237 -8.05 15.65 -6.87
C ARG A 237 -7.49 15.93 -5.48
N GLY A 238 -8.30 15.78 -4.43
CA GLY A 238 -7.85 16.01 -3.04
C GLY A 238 -6.92 14.90 -2.53
N ARG A 239 -7.05 13.70 -3.08
CA ARG A 239 -6.34 12.48 -2.67
C ARG A 239 -5.10 12.21 -3.52
N THR A 240 -5.05 12.74 -4.74
CA THR A 240 -3.96 12.52 -5.70
C THR A 240 -2.99 13.70 -5.76
N ASP A 241 -1.70 13.39 -5.80
CA ASP A 241 -0.63 14.39 -5.93
C ASP A 241 -0.59 15.02 -7.33
N SER A 242 0.28 16.00 -7.55
CA SER A 242 0.43 16.61 -8.88
C SER A 242 1.12 15.70 -9.88
N ALA A 243 2.06 14.86 -9.44
CA ALA A 243 2.83 14.01 -10.35
C ALA A 243 1.96 12.88 -10.92
N ALA A 244 1.14 12.20 -10.12
CA ALA A 244 0.23 11.18 -10.66
C ALA A 244 -0.82 11.78 -11.60
N ARG A 245 -1.35 12.97 -11.30
CA ARG A 245 -2.25 13.69 -12.23
C ARG A 245 -1.57 14.01 -13.56
N GLU A 246 -0.30 14.38 -13.53
CA GLU A 246 0.46 14.62 -14.75
C GLU A 246 0.68 13.33 -15.55
N ARG A 247 1.04 12.22 -14.90
CA ARG A 247 1.17 10.91 -15.56
C ARG A 247 -0.12 10.49 -16.24
N LEU A 248 -1.26 10.56 -15.54
CA LEU A 248 -2.58 10.26 -16.10
C LEU A 248 -2.91 11.12 -17.33
N CYS A 249 -2.65 12.43 -17.28
CA CYS A 249 -2.89 13.31 -18.43
C CYS A 249 -2.01 12.97 -19.64
N ARG A 250 -0.81 12.41 -19.45
CA ARG A 250 0.07 12.02 -20.57
C ARG A 250 -0.41 10.78 -21.30
N LEU A 251 -1.26 9.96 -20.68
CA LEU A 251 -1.81 8.76 -21.31
C LEU A 251 -2.88 9.08 -22.36
N VAL A 252 -3.53 10.25 -22.26
CA VAL A 252 -4.55 10.70 -23.23
C VAL A 252 -3.88 11.22 -24.50
N ARG A 253 -4.22 10.64 -25.64
CA ARG A 253 -3.69 11.04 -26.95
C ARG A 253 -4.44 12.25 -27.48
N LEU A 254 -4.04 13.45 -27.05
CA LEU A 254 -4.71 14.71 -27.41
C LEU A 254 -4.87 14.93 -28.93
N VAL A 255 -4.01 14.34 -29.76
CA VAL A 255 -4.08 14.41 -31.24
C VAL A 255 -5.29 13.66 -31.80
N GLN A 256 -5.76 12.64 -31.09
CA GLN A 256 -6.88 11.78 -31.47
C GLN A 256 -8.22 12.27 -30.89
N LEU A 257 -8.24 13.38 -30.13
CA LEU A 257 -9.47 14.04 -29.71
C LEU A 257 -10.23 14.60 -30.92
N SER A 258 -11.56 14.54 -30.88
CA SER A 258 -12.37 15.18 -31.90
C SER A 258 -12.16 16.70 -31.88
N ARG A 259 -12.24 17.32 -33.05
CA ARG A 259 -12.09 18.78 -33.17
C ARG A 259 -13.10 19.54 -32.31
N GLN A 260 -14.31 19.01 -32.19
CA GLN A 260 -15.37 19.59 -31.36
C GLN A 260 -14.98 19.53 -29.88
N TYR A 261 -14.52 18.37 -29.41
CA TYR A 261 -14.10 18.20 -28.02
C TYR A 261 -12.90 19.10 -27.69
N ALA A 262 -11.88 19.11 -28.54
CA ALA A 262 -10.69 19.93 -28.35
C ALA A 262 -10.97 21.45 -28.38
N THR A 263 -11.90 21.90 -29.22
CA THR A 263 -12.21 23.34 -29.37
C THR A 263 -13.17 23.85 -28.29
N PHE A 264 -14.16 23.06 -27.91
CA PHE A 264 -15.23 23.53 -27.02
C PHE A 264 -15.15 22.94 -25.61
N VAL A 265 -14.90 21.64 -25.48
CA VAL A 265 -15.01 20.95 -24.18
C VAL A 265 -13.72 21.10 -23.37
N LEU A 266 -12.56 20.89 -24.00
CA LEU A 266 -11.27 20.95 -23.31
C LEU A 266 -10.99 22.32 -22.66
N PRO A 267 -11.26 23.47 -23.31
CA PRO A 267 -11.09 24.78 -22.68
C PRO A 267 -12.05 24.99 -21.50
N LEU A 268 -13.29 24.49 -21.59
CA LEU A 268 -14.25 24.58 -20.49
C LEU A 268 -13.80 23.75 -19.29
N LEU A 269 -13.32 22.52 -19.51
CA LEU A 269 -12.73 21.70 -18.46
C LEU A 269 -11.54 22.42 -17.82
N ALA A 270 -10.61 22.94 -18.63
CA ALA A 270 -9.45 23.68 -18.13
C ALA A 270 -9.84 24.92 -17.29
N ALA A 271 -10.87 25.66 -17.73
CA ALA A 271 -11.39 26.82 -17.01
C ALA A 271 -12.03 26.44 -15.67
N ASP A 272 -12.84 25.36 -15.61
CA ASP A 272 -13.40 24.84 -14.35
C ASP A 272 -12.26 24.41 -13.40
N PHE A 273 -11.26 23.70 -13.92
CA PHE A 273 -10.08 23.28 -13.15
C PHE A 273 -9.32 24.46 -12.54
N ALA A 274 -9.12 25.54 -13.30
CA ALA A 274 -8.45 26.76 -12.87
C ALA A 274 -9.28 27.52 -11.81
N CYS A 275 -10.59 27.66 -12.02
CA CYS A 275 -11.48 28.32 -11.07
C CYS A 275 -11.54 27.60 -9.72
N ARG A 276 -11.59 26.26 -9.72
CA ARG A 276 -11.60 25.45 -8.49
C ARG A 276 -10.28 25.54 -7.70
N ARG A 277 -9.14 25.66 -8.39
CA ARG A 277 -7.83 25.89 -7.74
C ARG A 277 -7.85 27.19 -6.94
N ARG A 278 -8.43 28.26 -7.49
CA ARG A 278 -8.51 29.58 -6.84
C ARG A 278 -9.44 29.57 -5.62
N LYS A 279 -10.59 28.88 -5.69
CA LYS A 279 -11.52 28.75 -4.56
C LYS A 279 -10.89 28.00 -3.37
N ARG A 280 -10.20 26.88 -3.60
CA ARG A 280 -9.54 26.11 -2.51
C ARG A 280 -8.38 26.85 -1.83
N VAL A 281 -7.58 27.62 -2.59
CA VAL A 281 -6.49 28.43 -2.00
C VAL A 281 -7.03 29.56 -1.13
N ARG A 282 -8.18 30.15 -1.49
CA ARG A 282 -8.84 31.17 -0.67
C ARG A 282 -9.41 30.59 0.64
N CYS A 283 -9.96 29.38 0.63
CA CYS A 283 -10.50 28.75 1.84
C CYS A 283 -9.43 28.21 2.82
N ARG A 284 -8.18 28.02 2.39
CA ARG A 284 -7.06 27.59 3.27
C ARG A 284 -6.28 28.76 3.91
N ARG A 285 -6.61 30.00 3.56
CA ARG A 285 -5.97 31.22 4.08
C ARG A 285 -6.83 31.99 5.09
N ILE A 286 -7.94 31.40 5.51
CA ILE A 286 -8.83 31.87 6.58
C ILE A 286 -8.72 30.85 7.69
#